data_AF-A0A4Y2IXS4-F1
#
_entry.id   AF-A0A4Y2IXS4-F1
#
_cell.length_a   1.000
_cell.length_b   1.000
_cell.length_c   1.000
_cell.angle_alpha   90.00
_cell.angle_beta   90.00
_cell.angle_gamma   90.00
#
_symmetry.space_group_name_H-M   'P 1'
#
loop_
_entity.id
_entity.type
_entity.pdbx_description
1 polymer ?
#
loop_
_entity_poly.entity_id
_entity_poly.type
_entity_poly.pdbx_seq_one_letter_code
_entity_poly.pdbx_strand_id
1 'polypeptide(L)'
;MSWTSEHRAFIVETYFKNADSIIETQRLFHSGVSRHGKTLDRKTISLWVANFRETGSCLKRKSPGRPRHVRTPENVAAVRDAVTQSPRRSARKQASALGLSQRSLRRILPEDLKFHPYKMMLVQEMKECDWPNRKKCCEIFLENVAPNDVVLPSDEAHFHLSGCVNKQNFRYWAESNPRQKHE
;
A
#
# COMPACT_ATOMS: atom_id res chain seq x y z
N MET A 1 22.06 16.51 22.84
CA MET A 1 20.92 17.26 23.42
C MET A 1 20.01 17.78 22.32
N SER A 2 18.75 17.36 22.33
CA SER A 2 17.71 17.97 21.50
C SER A 2 17.05 19.10 22.30
N TRP A 3 16.78 20.23 21.66
CA TRP A 3 16.01 21.30 22.30
C TRP A 3 14.58 20.84 22.54
N THR A 4 14.03 21.06 23.73
CA THR A 4 12.65 20.70 24.10
C THR A 4 11.65 21.73 23.57
N SER A 5 10.36 21.42 23.62
CA SER A 5 9.28 22.37 23.31
C SER A 5 9.33 23.59 24.23
N GLU A 6 9.59 23.38 25.52
CA GLU A 6 9.74 24.43 26.54
C GLU A 6 10.86 25.42 26.19
N HIS A 7 12.03 24.94 25.79
CA HIS A 7 13.12 25.81 25.36
C HIS A 7 12.74 26.66 24.14
N ARG A 8 11.98 26.10 23.19
CA ARG A 8 11.52 26.85 22.01
C ARG A 8 10.50 27.92 22.40
N ALA A 9 9.54 27.58 23.26
CA ALA A 9 8.53 28.50 23.77
C ALA A 9 9.17 29.68 24.51
N PHE A 10 10.09 29.39 25.44
CA PHE A 10 10.85 30.40 26.18
C PHE A 10 11.57 31.38 25.23
N ILE A 11 12.24 30.85 24.21
CA ILE A 11 12.99 31.67 23.25
C ILE A 11 12.08 32.59 22.45
N VAL A 12 10.95 32.09 21.96
CA VAL A 12 10.00 32.92 21.21
C VAL A 12 9.38 33.99 22.10
N GLU A 13 8.96 33.62 23.30
CA GLU A 13 8.36 34.55 24.25
C GLU A 13 9.33 35.66 24.67
N THR A 14 10.56 35.30 25.05
CA THR A 14 11.58 36.27 25.43
C THR A 14 12.04 37.13 24.27
N TYR A 15 12.07 36.59 23.05
CA TYR A 15 12.37 37.38 21.84
C TYR A 15 11.36 38.51 21.64
N PHE A 16 10.06 38.21 21.72
CA PHE A 16 9.02 39.23 21.57
C PHE A 16 8.95 40.19 22.76
N LYS A 17 9.20 39.73 24.00
CA LYS A 17 9.25 40.60 25.19
C LYS A 17 10.39 41.60 25.17
N ASN A 18 11.52 41.27 24.54
CA ASN A 18 12.73 42.11 24.51
C ASN A 18 12.89 42.88 23.18
N ALA A 19 11.79 43.32 22.57
CA ALA A 19 11.79 44.11 21.34
C ALA A 19 12.59 43.46 20.20
N ASP A 20 12.38 42.16 19.96
CA ASP A 20 13.02 41.40 18.89
C ASP A 20 14.56 41.29 19.00
N SER A 21 15.13 41.47 20.20
CA SER A 21 16.56 41.40 20.47
C SER A 21 17.07 39.97 20.64
N ILE A 22 17.78 39.45 19.64
CA ILE A 22 18.40 38.10 19.73
C ILE A 22 19.45 38.02 20.84
N ILE A 23 20.23 39.10 21.04
CA ILE A 23 21.32 39.12 22.02
C ILE A 23 20.75 39.00 23.43
N GLU A 24 19.66 39.72 23.71
CA GLU A 24 19.03 39.73 25.03
C GLU A 24 18.34 38.39 25.33
N THR A 25 17.63 37.83 24.34
CA THR A 25 17.08 36.47 24.41
C THR A 25 18.15 35.42 24.71
N GLN A 26 19.32 35.52 24.07
CA GLN A 26 20.42 34.58 24.27
C GLN A 26 21.04 34.71 25.66
N ARG A 27 21.17 35.94 26.19
CA ARG A 27 21.67 36.20 27.55
C ARG A 27 20.73 35.64 28.62
N LEU A 28 19.43 35.91 28.50
CA LEU A 28 18.41 35.40 29.42
C LEU A 28 18.30 33.87 29.37
N PHE A 29 18.45 33.28 28.19
CA PHE A 29 18.52 31.83 28.07
C PHE A 29 19.78 31.28 28.76
N HIS A 30 20.93 31.93 28.59
CA HIS A 30 22.19 31.49 29.18
C HIS A 30 22.20 31.60 30.71
N SER A 31 21.53 32.60 31.31
CA SER A 31 21.43 32.72 32.77
C SER A 31 20.69 31.57 33.44
N GLY A 32 19.81 30.87 32.70
CA GLY A 32 19.06 29.71 33.19
C GLY A 32 19.75 28.36 32.97
N VAL A 33 20.92 28.33 32.33
CA VAL A 33 21.62 27.10 31.92
C VAL A 33 22.89 26.91 32.75
N SER A 34 23.25 25.66 33.07
CA SER A 34 24.47 25.34 33.84
C SER A 34 25.74 25.86 33.14
N ARG A 35 26.84 26.04 33.90
CA ARG A 35 28.12 26.62 33.42
C ARG A 35 28.73 25.97 32.16
N HIS A 36 28.40 24.70 31.89
CA HIS A 36 28.82 23.96 30.68
C HIS A 36 27.63 23.54 29.79
N GLY A 37 26.45 24.09 30.04
CA GLY A 37 25.27 23.78 29.27
C GLY A 37 25.32 24.42 27.89
N LYS A 38 24.66 23.77 26.94
CA LYS A 38 24.69 24.18 25.53
C LYS A 38 23.95 25.50 25.35
N THR A 39 24.54 26.42 24.62
CA THR A 39 23.89 27.67 24.19
C THR A 39 23.21 27.53 22.84
N LEU A 40 22.18 28.34 22.62
CA LEU A 40 21.53 28.48 21.33
C LEU A 40 22.35 29.42 20.44
N ASP A 41 22.56 29.00 19.19
CA ASP A 41 23.17 29.85 18.17
C ASP A 41 22.17 30.90 17.66
N ARG A 42 22.68 32.08 17.30
CA ARG A 42 21.90 33.21 16.75
C ARG A 42 21.05 32.78 15.56
N LYS A 43 21.58 31.91 14.69
CA LYS A 43 20.86 31.37 13.53
C LYS A 43 19.69 30.49 13.95
N THR A 44 19.82 29.74 15.04
CA THR A 44 18.77 28.87 15.55
C THR A 44 17.59 29.69 16.07
N ILE A 45 17.87 30.76 16.82
CA ILE A 45 16.84 31.69 17.33
C ILE A 45 16.11 32.34 16.14
N SER A 46 16.86 32.87 15.18
CA SER A 46 16.30 33.49 13.97
C SER A 46 15.41 32.52 13.19
N LEU A 47 15.85 31.27 13.01
CA LEU A 47 15.07 30.22 12.32
C LEU A 47 13.77 29.89 13.05
N TRP A 48 13.80 29.76 14.38
CA TRP A 48 12.61 29.44 15.17
C TRP A 48 11.58 30.57 15.13
N VAL A 49 12.02 31.82 15.28
CA VAL A 49 11.15 32.98 15.18
C VAL A 49 10.55 33.09 13.77
N ALA A 50 11.35 32.89 12.72
CA ALA A 50 10.85 32.90 11.35
C ALA A 50 9.80 31.81 11.11
N ASN A 51 10.09 30.57 11.52
CA ASN A 51 9.13 29.46 11.42
C ASN A 51 7.85 29.76 12.22
N PHE A 52 7.99 30.35 13.41
CA PHE A 52 6.86 30.70 14.26
C PHE A 52 5.97 31.78 13.63
N ARG A 53 6.56 32.84 13.07
CA ARG A 53 5.83 33.89 12.37
C ARG A 53 5.09 33.36 11.13
N GLU A 54 5.68 32.42 10.39
CA GLU A 54 5.07 31.89 9.16
C GLU A 54 4.03 30.79 9.42
N THR A 55 4.26 29.91 10.41
CA THR A 55 3.48 28.66 10.57
C THR A 55 2.88 28.45 11.95
N GLY A 56 3.13 29.34 12.92
CA GLY A 56 2.75 29.17 14.32
C GLY A 56 3.56 28.10 15.07
N SER A 57 4.58 27.52 14.44
CA SER A 57 5.42 26.47 15.02
C SER A 57 6.90 26.79 14.91
N CYS A 58 7.67 26.49 15.95
CA CYS A 58 9.14 26.57 15.91
C CYS A 58 9.79 25.35 15.24
N LEU A 59 9.01 24.34 14.86
CA LEU A 59 9.52 23.11 14.28
C LEU A 59 9.97 23.33 12.83
N LYS A 60 11.02 22.60 12.44
CA LYS A 60 11.44 22.55 11.03
C LYS A 60 10.29 21.97 10.20
N ARG A 61 9.97 22.60 9.08
CA ARG A 61 9.01 22.05 8.11
C ARG A 61 9.44 20.64 7.71
N LYS A 62 8.46 19.73 7.62
CA LYS A 62 8.71 18.41 7.06
C LYS A 62 9.21 18.61 5.63
N SER A 63 10.43 18.15 5.35
CA SER A 63 10.93 18.16 3.99
C SER A 63 10.00 17.29 3.13
N PRO A 64 9.72 17.67 1.87
CA PRO A 64 8.86 16.91 0.96
C PRO A 64 9.37 15.47 0.69
N GLY A 65 10.57 15.15 1.17
CA GLY A 65 11.20 13.85 1.04
C GLY A 65 11.84 13.68 -0.33
N ARG A 66 12.26 12.45 -0.62
CA ARG A 66 12.84 12.11 -1.92
C ARG A 66 11.73 12.01 -2.97
N PRO A 67 11.86 12.66 -4.14
CA PRO A 67 10.90 12.52 -5.23
C PRO A 67 10.73 11.06 -5.68
N ARG A 68 9.51 10.69 -6.04
CA ARG A 68 9.21 9.37 -6.62
C ARG A 68 9.38 9.46 -8.13
N HIS A 69 10.42 8.83 -8.68
CA HIS A 69 10.69 8.87 -10.13
C HIS A 69 9.92 7.82 -10.94
N VAL A 70 9.49 6.71 -10.31
CA VAL A 70 8.86 5.58 -11.04
C VAL A 70 7.37 5.47 -10.78
N ARG A 71 6.89 5.82 -9.58
CA ARG A 71 5.47 5.85 -9.21
C ARG A 71 4.92 7.26 -9.37
N THR A 72 5.09 7.83 -10.55
CA THR A 72 4.49 9.11 -10.91
C THR A 72 3.03 8.90 -11.32
N PRO A 73 2.17 9.92 -11.25
CA PRO A 73 0.77 9.81 -11.66
C PRO A 73 0.60 9.27 -13.09
N GLU A 74 1.50 9.66 -14.01
CA GLU A 74 1.48 9.23 -15.41
C GLU A 74 1.73 7.72 -15.53
N ASN A 75 2.75 7.20 -14.83
CA ASN A 75 3.02 5.76 -14.83
C ASN A 75 1.92 4.96 -14.15
N VAL A 76 1.28 5.51 -13.11
CA VAL A 76 0.13 4.86 -12.46
C VAL A 76 -1.05 4.76 -13.42
N ALA A 77 -1.34 5.82 -14.17
CA ALA A 77 -2.37 5.82 -15.20
C ALA A 77 -2.04 4.81 -16.32
N ALA A 78 -0.81 4.82 -16.84
CA ALA A 78 -0.38 3.89 -17.88
C ALA A 78 -0.49 2.42 -17.44
N VAL A 79 -0.17 2.11 -16.17
CA VAL A 79 -0.37 0.76 -15.61
C VAL A 79 -1.85 0.40 -15.52
N ARG A 80 -2.71 1.33 -15.10
CA ARG A 80 -4.16 1.10 -15.06
C ARG A 80 -4.68 0.76 -16.45
N ASP A 81 -4.34 1.56 -17.45
CA ASP A 81 -4.81 1.38 -18.82
C ASP A 81 -4.33 0.06 -19.42
N ALA A 82 -3.05 -0.27 -19.24
CA ALA A 82 -2.47 -1.51 -19.74
C ALA A 82 -3.12 -2.76 -19.11
N VAL A 83 -3.45 -2.71 -17.82
CA VAL A 83 -4.11 -3.82 -17.11
C VAL A 83 -5.57 -3.93 -17.54
N THR A 84 -6.29 -2.82 -17.70
CA THR A 84 -7.68 -2.82 -18.19
C THR A 84 -7.78 -3.32 -19.63
N GLN A 85 -6.86 -2.88 -20.51
CA GLN A 85 -6.82 -3.30 -21.91
C GLN A 85 -6.44 -4.78 -22.07
N SER A 86 -5.56 -5.30 -21.21
CA SER A 86 -5.05 -6.66 -21.30
C SER A 86 -5.01 -7.34 -19.93
N PRO A 87 -6.18 -7.67 -19.34
CA PRO A 87 -6.27 -8.22 -17.98
C PRO A 87 -5.66 -9.62 -17.85
N ARG A 88 -5.58 -10.34 -18.97
CA ARG A 88 -4.97 -11.68 -19.09
C ARG A 88 -3.45 -11.68 -19.13
N ARG A 89 -2.82 -10.51 -19.34
CA ARG A 89 -1.37 -10.39 -19.45
C ARG A 89 -0.77 -10.34 -18.05
N SER A 90 0.24 -11.18 -17.79
CA SER A 90 0.87 -11.24 -16.47
C SER A 90 1.54 -9.91 -16.10
N ALA A 91 1.57 -9.61 -14.79
CA ALA A 91 2.24 -8.43 -14.26
C ALA A 91 3.70 -8.27 -14.78
N ARG A 92 4.41 -9.39 -14.96
CA ARG A 92 5.74 -9.42 -15.58
C ARG A 92 5.74 -8.89 -17.00
N LYS A 93 4.84 -9.43 -17.83
CA LYS A 93 4.73 -9.02 -19.24
C LYS A 93 4.22 -7.58 -19.37
N GLN A 94 3.40 -7.12 -18.43
CA GLN A 94 2.95 -5.72 -18.35
C GLN A 94 4.11 -4.79 -17.98
N ALA A 95 4.93 -5.17 -16.99
CA ALA A 95 6.08 -4.36 -16.58
C ALA A 95 7.08 -4.18 -17.71
N SER A 96 7.37 -5.27 -18.43
CA SER A 96 8.24 -5.23 -19.62
C SER A 96 7.66 -4.36 -20.75
N ALA A 97 6.34 -4.32 -20.92
CA ALA A 97 5.70 -3.51 -21.96
C ALA A 97 5.81 -2.01 -21.66
N LEU A 98 5.69 -1.66 -20.38
CA LEU A 98 5.70 -0.28 -19.90
C LEU A 98 7.12 0.22 -19.58
N GLY A 99 8.16 -0.58 -19.81
CA GLY A 99 9.54 -0.23 -19.43
C GLY A 99 9.74 -0.09 -17.91
N LEU A 100 8.86 -0.67 -17.10
CA LEU A 100 8.90 -0.59 -15.64
C LEU A 100 9.59 -1.81 -15.04
N SER A 101 10.25 -1.62 -13.90
CA SER A 101 10.69 -2.75 -13.10
C SER A 101 9.47 -3.54 -12.57
N GLN A 102 9.61 -4.86 -12.49
CA GLN A 102 8.59 -5.73 -11.89
C GLN A 102 8.19 -5.30 -10.48
N ARG A 103 9.17 -4.85 -9.69
CA ARG A 103 8.95 -4.38 -8.32
C ARG A 103 8.10 -3.11 -8.29
N SER A 104 8.31 -2.21 -9.25
CA SER A 104 7.52 -0.97 -9.37
C SER A 104 6.08 -1.28 -9.70
N LEU A 105 5.83 -2.10 -10.72
CA LEU A 105 4.47 -2.47 -11.12
C LEU A 105 3.74 -3.22 -9.99
N ARG A 106 4.41 -4.12 -9.28
CA ARG A 106 3.85 -4.83 -8.12
C ARG A 106 3.54 -3.92 -6.93
N ARG A 107 4.13 -2.73 -6.84
CA ARG A 107 3.74 -1.70 -5.86
C ARG A 107 2.58 -0.86 -6.36
N ILE A 108 2.61 -0.46 -7.62
CA ILE A 108 1.55 0.37 -8.23
C ILE A 108 0.18 -0.30 -8.12
N LEU A 109 0.12 -1.60 -8.44
CA LEU A 109 -1.13 -2.36 -8.43
C LEU A 109 -1.87 -2.31 -7.08
N PRO A 110 -1.31 -2.79 -5.94
CA PRO A 110 -2.02 -2.78 -4.66
C PRO A 110 -1.98 -1.42 -3.95
N GLU A 111 -0.88 -0.66 -4.04
CA GLU A 111 -0.73 0.55 -3.21
C GLU A 111 -1.40 1.78 -3.84
N ASP A 112 -1.26 1.97 -5.15
CA ASP A 112 -1.79 3.15 -5.85
C ASP A 112 -3.16 2.87 -6.50
N LEU A 113 -3.31 1.71 -7.16
CA LEU A 113 -4.54 1.34 -7.87
C LEU A 113 -5.54 0.54 -7.02
N LYS A 114 -5.12 0.03 -5.86
CA LYS A 114 -5.93 -0.86 -4.99
C LYS A 114 -6.42 -2.13 -5.70
N PHE A 115 -5.69 -2.59 -6.71
CA PHE A 115 -6.01 -3.82 -7.41
C PHE A 115 -5.50 -5.03 -6.63
N HIS A 116 -6.31 -6.08 -6.63
CA HIS A 116 -6.04 -7.35 -5.97
C HIS A 116 -5.79 -8.46 -6.99
N PRO A 117 -4.90 -9.42 -6.69
CA PRO A 117 -4.63 -10.55 -7.56
C PRO A 117 -5.69 -11.64 -7.37
N TYR A 118 -6.60 -11.76 -8.33
CA TYR A 118 -7.58 -12.85 -8.38
C TYR A 118 -7.05 -14.03 -9.18
N LYS A 119 -7.19 -15.23 -8.63
CA LYS A 119 -6.85 -16.48 -9.32
C LYS A 119 -7.97 -16.84 -10.29
N MET A 120 -7.61 -17.28 -11.49
CA MET A 120 -8.55 -17.86 -12.43
C MET A 120 -9.21 -19.10 -11.81
N MET A 121 -10.54 -19.09 -11.72
CA MET A 121 -11.31 -20.27 -11.35
C MET A 121 -11.88 -20.88 -12.63
N LEU A 122 -11.53 -22.13 -12.91
CA LEU A 122 -12.29 -22.93 -13.87
C LEU A 122 -13.41 -23.61 -13.11
N VAL A 123 -14.62 -23.40 -13.60
CA VAL A 123 -15.83 -24.04 -13.11
C VAL A 123 -16.52 -24.65 -14.32
N GLN A 124 -17.17 -25.79 -14.14
CA GLN A 124 -18.08 -26.30 -15.16
C GLN A 124 -19.27 -25.35 -15.28
N GLU A 125 -19.67 -25.08 -16.53
CA GLU A 125 -20.95 -24.43 -16.80
C GLU A 125 -22.09 -25.33 -16.31
N MET A 126 -23.02 -24.77 -15.53
CA MET A 126 -24.24 -25.48 -15.12
C MET A 126 -25.34 -25.22 -16.14
N LYS A 127 -25.84 -26.29 -16.76
CA LYS A 127 -27.04 -26.27 -17.59
C LYS A 127 -28.29 -26.30 -16.71
N GLU A 128 -29.43 -25.91 -17.27
CA GLU A 128 -30.70 -25.84 -16.53
C GLU A 128 -31.11 -27.18 -15.91
N CYS A 129 -30.80 -28.30 -16.57
CA CYS A 129 -31.08 -29.64 -16.05
C CYS A 129 -30.07 -30.12 -14.99
N ASP A 130 -28.89 -29.52 -14.90
CA ASP A 130 -27.85 -29.97 -13.96
C ASP A 130 -28.25 -29.69 -12.52
N TRP A 131 -28.85 -28.53 -12.26
CA TRP A 131 -29.29 -28.16 -10.91
C TRP A 131 -30.31 -29.15 -10.30
N PRO A 132 -31.45 -29.44 -10.94
CA PRO A 132 -32.42 -30.40 -10.41
C PRO A 132 -31.84 -31.81 -10.30
N ASN A 133 -31.03 -32.25 -11.28
CA ASN A 133 -30.40 -33.58 -11.24
C ASN A 133 -29.41 -33.70 -10.09
N ARG A 134 -28.54 -32.71 -9.88
CA ARG A 134 -27.57 -32.68 -8.77
C ARG A 134 -28.28 -32.66 -7.42
N LYS A 135 -29.33 -31.84 -7.28
CA LYS A 135 -30.13 -31.79 -6.06
C LYS A 135 -30.76 -33.15 -5.75
N LYS A 136 -31.39 -33.77 -6.75
CA LYS A 136 -31.99 -35.11 -6.62
C LYS A 136 -30.95 -36.16 -6.23
N CYS A 137 -29.75 -36.15 -6.83
CA CYS A 137 -28.66 -37.05 -6.44
C CYS A 137 -28.27 -36.86 -4.97
N CYS A 138 -28.15 -35.61 -4.49
CA CYS A 138 -27.85 -35.33 -3.09
C CYS A 138 -28.96 -35.81 -2.14
N GLU A 139 -30.24 -35.62 -2.50
CA GLU A 139 -31.38 -36.09 -1.72
C GLU A 139 -31.38 -37.62 -1.63
N ILE A 140 -31.18 -38.32 -2.75
CA ILE A 140 -31.05 -39.78 -2.78
C ILE A 140 -29.89 -40.23 -1.88
N PHE A 141 -28.74 -39.55 -1.93
CA PHE A 141 -27.60 -39.93 -1.10
C PHE A 141 -27.90 -39.74 0.39
N LEU A 142 -28.58 -38.66 0.78
CA LEU A 142 -28.97 -38.40 2.17
C LEU A 142 -29.99 -39.40 2.71
N GLU A 143 -30.90 -39.89 1.85
CA GLU A 143 -31.91 -40.87 2.25
C GLU A 143 -31.34 -42.30 2.37
N ASN A 144 -30.35 -42.64 1.54
CA ASN A 144 -29.90 -44.02 1.37
C ASN A 144 -28.54 -44.33 2.01
N VAL A 145 -27.80 -43.32 2.48
CA VAL A 145 -26.50 -43.51 3.13
C VAL A 145 -26.60 -43.07 4.59
N ALA A 146 -26.50 -44.03 5.50
CA ALA A 146 -26.48 -43.75 6.93
C ALA A 146 -25.14 -43.11 7.35
N PRO A 147 -25.08 -42.35 8.46
CA PRO A 147 -23.85 -41.70 8.91
C PRO A 147 -22.66 -42.64 9.16
N ASN A 148 -22.93 -43.93 9.39
CA ASN A 148 -21.92 -44.95 9.68
C ASN A 148 -21.56 -45.83 8.47
N ASP A 149 -22.18 -45.58 7.31
CA ASP A 149 -21.91 -46.35 6.10
C ASP A 149 -20.55 -45.98 5.51
N VAL A 150 -19.83 -46.99 5.04
CA VAL A 150 -18.54 -46.80 4.37
C VAL A 150 -18.78 -46.60 2.89
N VAL A 151 -18.60 -45.37 2.41
CA VAL A 151 -18.67 -45.04 0.98
C VAL A 151 -17.27 -44.98 0.40
N LEU A 152 -17.01 -45.79 -0.63
CA LEU A 152 -15.72 -45.86 -1.33
C LEU A 152 -15.86 -45.29 -2.74
N PRO A 153 -15.67 -43.96 -2.93
CA PRO A 153 -15.66 -43.38 -4.26
C PRO A 153 -14.40 -43.78 -5.02
N SER A 154 -14.52 -43.92 -6.33
CA SER A 154 -13.39 -44.05 -7.25
C SER A 154 -13.58 -43.10 -8.43
N ASP A 155 -12.49 -42.65 -9.03
CA ASP A 155 -12.47 -41.79 -10.20
C ASP A 155 -11.17 -42.01 -10.97
N GLU A 156 -11.17 -41.64 -12.25
CA GLU A 156 -10.00 -41.72 -13.13
C GLU A 156 -9.48 -40.32 -13.44
N ALA A 157 -8.15 -40.15 -13.46
CA ALA A 157 -7.52 -38.88 -13.78
C ALA A 157 -6.47 -39.04 -14.89
N HIS A 158 -6.53 -38.16 -15.89
CA HIS A 158 -5.51 -38.09 -16.93
C HIS A 158 -4.30 -37.28 -16.48
N PHE A 159 -3.09 -37.82 -16.71
CA PHE A 159 -1.83 -37.13 -16.50
C PHE A 159 -1.13 -36.91 -17.84
N HIS A 160 -0.87 -35.65 -18.19
CA HIS A 160 -0.15 -35.29 -19.41
C HIS A 160 1.30 -34.93 -19.09
N LEU A 161 2.25 -35.43 -19.90
CA LEU A 161 3.69 -35.13 -19.78
C LEU A 161 4.05 -33.77 -20.39
N SER A 162 3.23 -33.25 -21.30
CA SER A 162 3.39 -31.91 -21.87
C SER A 162 2.70 -30.88 -20.96
N GLY A 163 3.45 -29.89 -20.49
CA GLY A 163 2.98 -28.87 -19.56
C GLY A 163 1.79 -28.05 -20.09
N CYS A 164 0.58 -28.42 -19.67
CA CYS A 164 -0.61 -27.62 -19.91
C CYS A 164 -0.55 -26.28 -19.16
N VAL A 165 -1.45 -25.35 -19.51
CA VAL A 165 -1.58 -24.04 -18.87
C VAL A 165 -1.70 -24.20 -17.35
N ASN A 166 -0.67 -23.74 -16.62
CA ASN A 166 -0.68 -23.79 -15.17
C ASN A 166 -1.57 -22.68 -14.59
N LYS A 167 -2.79 -23.05 -14.19
CA LYS A 167 -3.77 -22.18 -13.52
C LYS A 167 -3.20 -21.47 -12.27
N GLN A 168 -2.14 -22.01 -11.63
CA GLN A 168 -1.47 -21.33 -10.50
C GLN A 168 -0.82 -20.00 -10.90
N ASN A 169 -0.34 -19.91 -12.15
CA ASN A 169 0.41 -18.76 -12.65
C ASN A 169 -0.48 -17.66 -13.25
N PHE A 170 -1.78 -17.92 -13.38
CA PHE A 170 -2.71 -16.99 -13.99
C PHE A 170 -3.42 -16.14 -12.93
N ARG A 171 -3.11 -14.84 -12.91
CA ARG A 171 -3.68 -13.86 -11.98
C ARG A 171 -4.22 -12.65 -12.72
N TYR A 172 -5.47 -12.32 -12.44
CA TYR A 172 -6.10 -11.06 -12.84
C TYR A 172 -5.84 -10.01 -11.77
N TRP A 173 -5.54 -8.79 -12.17
CA TRP A 173 -5.48 -7.67 -11.26
C TRP A 173 -6.69 -6.79 -11.50
N ALA A 174 -7.55 -6.66 -10.49
CA ALA A 174 -8.76 -5.87 -10.56
C ALA A 174 -9.10 -5.32 -9.16
N GLU A 175 -9.89 -4.25 -9.10
CA GLU A 175 -10.38 -3.69 -7.84
C GLU A 175 -11.38 -4.62 -7.15
N SER A 176 -12.25 -5.26 -7.94
CA SER A 176 -13.21 -6.25 -7.48
C SER A 176 -13.05 -7.58 -8.24
N ASN A 177 -13.55 -8.67 -7.67
CA ASN A 177 -13.47 -9.98 -8.33
C ASN A 177 -14.29 -9.94 -9.62
N PRO A 178 -13.67 -10.13 -10.79
CA PRO A 178 -14.36 -10.01 -12.08
C PRO A 178 -15.37 -11.15 -12.32
N ARG A 179 -15.41 -12.19 -11.46
CA ARG A 179 -16.29 -13.37 -11.58
C ARG A 179 -16.30 -13.97 -13.00
N GLN A 180 -15.19 -13.84 -13.72
CA GLN A 180 -15.07 -14.36 -15.07
C GLN A 180 -15.10 -15.89 -15.00
N LYS A 181 -16.12 -16.47 -15.63
CA LYS A 181 -16.15 -17.88 -15.96
C LYS A 181 -15.21 -18.09 -17.15
N HIS A 182 -14.37 -19.10 -17.05
CA HIS A 182 -13.49 -19.51 -18.14
C HIS A 182 -13.96 -20.87 -18.63
N GLU A 183 -14.47 -20.87 -19.85
CA GLU A 183 -14.71 -22.07 -20.67
C GLU A 183 -13.39 -22.58 -21.27
#